data_AF-A0A178DFS3-F1
#
_entry.id   AF-A0A178DFS3-F1
#
_cell.length_a   1.000
_cell.length_b   1.000
_cell.length_c   1.000
_cell.angle_alpha   90.00
_cell.angle_beta   90.00
_cell.angle_gamma   90.00
#
_symmetry.space_group_name_H-M   'P 1'
#
loop_
_entity.id
_entity.type
_entity.pdbx_description
1 polymer ?
#
loop_
_entity_poly.entity_id
_entity_poly.type
_entity_poly.pdbx_seq_one_letter_code
_entity_poly.pdbx_strand_id
1 'polypeptide(L)'
;MNTRSPPMVLDAAYQGWRYGTPVQIPSWGSLYTESGSTLVTNSSTPNTLPEDASQGIFLAPQAAMPVVGSAWGLLLKYSCTPVYHMDEFTILKYRINSTSPRYVTNYTAVPADYEFMNFGNDTAGLYYANALGNANFYYDLDVLFGPWADSPSINVLSQLPTYGGMGTSLNALGFAEIGLIRGIEVLQDLDPVAGVGYSPYPFPDQDGKPQPSYNGLEEVDFLEILLWQGAYDNKISNVIEHPIRGLEKEHSFQGKDLLAIGIQCKSASVAGRANINGLTGTFGDFSRADSEASYLVDIPRLGIGMPAMLLPGIRSNASFDIYNFSSFTTPLPVEYYPGGQEYTLMGTDIEWLEPLFTAADMPVELNLTGFVTYTRLMQRADLQRAVEEAYKHYALALMFYGQENTVDEWPNPTLNPTVKRPILVDGGGVPPLLVLVLFSIWASGCLVLGLVYGLRKRHSATFDTLAFDQFCKRQNIDRKQILWVSS
;
A
#
# COMPACT_ATOMS: atom_id res chain seq x y z
N MET A 1 6.60 -17.79 -15.11
CA MET A 1 5.77 -17.35 -13.96
C MET A 1 6.71 -17.22 -12.78
N ASN A 2 6.83 -16.03 -12.20
CA ASN A 2 7.63 -15.82 -11.00
C ASN A 2 6.91 -16.53 -9.83
N THR A 3 7.37 -17.72 -9.47
CA THR A 3 6.92 -18.46 -8.29
C THR A 3 7.48 -17.75 -7.06
N ARG A 4 6.72 -16.80 -6.51
CA ARG A 4 7.07 -16.08 -5.27
C ARG A 4 6.63 -16.95 -4.08
N SER A 5 7.41 -17.00 -3.00
CA SER A 5 6.99 -17.63 -1.74
C SER A 5 6.45 -16.58 -0.75
N PRO A 6 5.58 -16.94 0.21
CA PRO A 6 5.03 -15.98 1.16
C PRO A 6 6.10 -15.32 2.04
N PRO A 7 7.10 -16.05 2.60
CA PRO A 7 8.18 -15.43 3.37
C PRO A 7 8.96 -14.38 2.57
N MET A 8 9.20 -14.64 1.29
CA MET A 8 9.92 -13.70 0.43
C MET A 8 9.14 -12.39 0.22
N VAL A 9 7.81 -12.46 0.08
CA VAL A 9 6.96 -11.26 -0.05
C VAL A 9 6.90 -10.49 1.27
N LEU A 10 6.74 -11.21 2.39
CA LEU A 10 6.69 -10.62 3.73
C LEU A 10 8.02 -9.95 4.11
N ASP A 11 9.16 -10.59 3.84
CA ASP A 11 10.48 -10.02 4.12
C ASP A 11 10.74 -8.80 3.24
N ALA A 12 10.45 -8.86 1.93
CA ALA A 12 10.62 -7.70 1.05
C ALA A 12 9.81 -6.47 1.53
N ALA A 13 8.56 -6.69 1.96
CA ALA A 13 7.73 -5.64 2.53
C ALA A 13 8.30 -5.13 3.87
N TYR A 14 8.70 -6.05 4.75
CA TYR A 14 9.23 -5.73 6.07
C TYR A 14 10.52 -4.91 5.98
N GLN A 15 11.46 -5.28 5.11
CA GLN A 15 12.72 -4.54 4.95
C GLN A 15 12.45 -3.11 4.46
N GLY A 16 11.56 -2.93 3.47
CA GLY A 16 11.19 -1.60 3.00
C GLY A 16 10.60 -0.74 4.12
N TRP A 17 9.63 -1.30 4.85
CA TRP A 17 8.97 -0.64 5.98
C TRP A 17 9.93 -0.33 7.13
N ARG A 18 10.75 -1.31 7.54
CA ARG A 18 11.75 -1.18 8.63
C ARG A 18 12.71 -0.03 8.39
N TYR A 19 13.15 0.16 7.14
CA TYR A 19 14.10 1.21 6.79
C TYR A 19 13.42 2.50 6.31
N GLY A 20 12.09 2.58 6.33
CA GLY A 20 11.34 3.76 5.89
C GLY A 20 11.63 4.13 4.43
N THR A 21 11.78 3.13 3.55
CA THR A 21 12.10 3.41 2.14
C THR A 21 10.89 4.03 1.43
N PRO A 22 11.08 4.94 0.45
CA PRO A 22 9.96 5.56 -0.25
C PRO A 22 9.06 4.52 -0.96
N VAL A 23 7.76 4.55 -0.68
CA VAL A 23 6.80 3.60 -1.29
C VAL A 23 6.34 4.04 -2.67
N GLN A 24 7.26 3.97 -3.63
CA GLN A 24 7.04 4.35 -5.02
C GLN A 24 6.66 3.15 -5.87
N ILE A 25 5.62 3.32 -6.70
CA ILE A 25 5.27 2.34 -7.72
C ILE A 25 6.41 2.27 -8.75
N PRO A 26 6.91 1.07 -9.11
CA PRO A 26 8.07 0.95 -9.98
C PRO A 26 7.83 1.47 -11.41
N SER A 27 8.92 1.83 -12.09
CA SER A 27 8.92 2.30 -13.50
C SER A 27 8.07 3.56 -13.74
N TRP A 28 7.42 3.72 -14.91
CA TRP A 28 6.45 4.80 -15.16
C TRP A 28 5.09 4.51 -14.50
N GLY A 29 5.14 3.92 -13.31
CA GLY A 29 3.99 3.21 -12.79
C GLY A 29 2.86 4.15 -12.39
N SER A 30 1.73 4.04 -13.12
CA SER A 30 0.55 4.82 -12.80
C SER A 30 -0.19 4.15 -11.65
N LEU A 31 -0.55 4.95 -10.65
CA LEU A 31 -1.62 4.59 -9.73
C LEU A 31 -2.93 4.67 -10.51
N TYR A 32 -3.82 3.68 -10.36
CA TYR A 32 -5.12 3.68 -11.02
C TYR A 32 -6.24 3.80 -9.97
N THR A 33 -7.14 4.76 -10.19
CA THR A 33 -8.29 5.03 -9.31
C THR A 33 -9.60 4.89 -10.08
N GLU A 34 -10.73 4.78 -9.38
CA GLU A 34 -12.03 4.82 -10.04
C GLU A 34 -12.30 6.19 -10.69
N SER A 35 -13.13 6.21 -11.72
CA SER A 35 -13.53 7.47 -12.40
C SER A 35 -14.29 8.37 -11.43
N GLY A 36 -13.76 9.56 -11.17
CA GLY A 36 -14.34 10.52 -10.20
C GLY A 36 -13.79 10.41 -8.77
N SER A 37 -12.77 9.56 -8.55
CA SER A 37 -12.02 9.56 -7.29
C SER A 37 -11.39 10.92 -7.01
N THR A 38 -11.27 11.27 -5.73
CA THR A 38 -10.57 12.48 -5.27
C THR A 38 -9.06 12.28 -5.19
N LEU A 39 -8.57 11.05 -5.33
CA LEU A 39 -7.15 10.72 -5.33
C LEU A 39 -6.51 11.25 -6.62
N VAL A 40 -5.50 12.10 -6.48
CA VAL A 40 -4.77 12.67 -7.61
C VAL A 40 -3.71 11.67 -8.05
N THR A 41 -3.85 11.15 -9.27
CA THR A 41 -2.86 10.28 -9.90
C THR A 41 -2.04 11.08 -10.91
N ASN A 42 -0.72 10.87 -10.93
CA ASN A 42 0.18 11.45 -11.91
C ASN A 42 0.55 10.41 -12.97
N SER A 43 0.14 10.61 -14.22
CA SER A 43 0.47 9.71 -15.32
C SER A 43 1.88 9.93 -15.92
N SER A 44 2.61 10.94 -15.43
CA SER A 44 3.92 11.34 -15.97
C SER A 44 5.12 11.06 -15.07
N THR A 45 4.89 10.74 -13.79
CA THR A 45 5.94 10.36 -12.83
C THR A 45 5.51 9.13 -12.03
N PRO A 46 6.45 8.35 -11.48
CA PRO A 46 6.13 7.28 -10.54
C PRO A 46 5.23 7.83 -9.41
N ASN A 47 4.13 7.14 -9.14
CA ASN A 47 3.22 7.52 -8.05
C ASN A 47 3.68 6.89 -6.74
N THR A 48 3.37 7.56 -5.63
CA THR A 48 3.39 6.96 -4.30
C THR A 48 1.99 6.49 -3.93
N LEU A 49 1.90 5.44 -3.13
CA LEU A 49 0.60 5.02 -2.60
C LEU A 49 0.06 6.07 -1.59
N PRO A 50 -1.25 6.37 -1.62
CA PRO A 50 -1.85 7.35 -0.72
C PRO A 50 -1.89 6.85 0.72
N GLU A 51 -1.93 7.75 1.71
CA GLU A 51 -2.11 7.38 3.13
C GLU A 51 -3.46 6.69 3.39
N ASP A 52 -4.52 7.18 2.74
CA ASP A 52 -5.85 6.58 2.75
C ASP A 52 -6.24 6.10 1.35
N ALA A 53 -6.53 4.80 1.23
CA ALA A 53 -7.01 4.14 0.03
C ALA A 53 -8.48 3.67 0.16
N SER A 54 -9.29 4.31 1.02
CA SER A 54 -10.71 3.97 1.25
C SER A 54 -11.56 3.95 -0.02
N GLN A 55 -11.27 4.82 -0.99
CA GLN A 55 -11.94 4.85 -2.29
C GLN A 55 -11.55 3.69 -3.22
N GLY A 56 -10.51 2.93 -2.88
CA GLY A 56 -10.01 1.83 -3.70
C GLY A 56 -8.99 2.27 -4.73
N ILE A 57 -7.89 1.54 -4.79
CA ILE A 57 -6.84 1.71 -5.80
C ILE A 57 -6.55 0.38 -6.48
N PHE A 58 -6.30 0.44 -7.79
CA PHE A 58 -5.97 -0.73 -8.59
C PHE A 58 -4.48 -0.70 -8.96
N LEU A 59 -3.74 -1.71 -8.49
CA LEU A 59 -2.36 -1.94 -8.85
C LEU A 59 -2.31 -2.89 -10.05
N ALA A 60 -1.87 -2.37 -11.19
CA ALA A 60 -1.73 -3.10 -12.44
C ALA A 60 -0.25 -3.33 -12.80
N PRO A 61 0.07 -4.18 -13.79
CA PRO A 61 1.42 -4.33 -14.32
C PRO A 61 1.97 -2.99 -14.80
N GLN A 62 3.26 -2.76 -14.57
CA GLN A 62 3.92 -1.53 -14.96
C GLN A 62 4.67 -1.68 -16.28
N ALA A 63 4.89 -0.55 -16.94
CA ALA A 63 5.63 -0.46 -18.20
C ALA A 63 6.48 0.81 -18.19
N ALA A 64 7.42 0.92 -19.14
CA ALA A 64 8.24 2.12 -19.33
C ALA A 64 7.46 3.34 -19.89
N MET A 65 6.18 3.18 -20.22
CA MET A 65 5.29 4.23 -20.68
C MET A 65 3.84 3.91 -20.29
N PRO A 66 2.93 4.90 -20.24
CA PRO A 66 1.53 4.63 -19.92
C PRO A 66 0.90 3.64 -20.89
N VAL A 67 0.11 2.70 -20.36
CA VAL A 67 -0.55 1.64 -21.12
C VAL A 67 -2.07 1.76 -21.01
N VAL A 68 -2.77 1.32 -22.06
CA VAL A 68 -4.24 1.27 -22.09
C VAL A 68 -4.67 -0.13 -22.51
N GLY A 69 -5.66 -0.69 -21.83
CA GLY A 69 -6.20 -2.01 -22.16
C GLY A 69 -6.72 -2.76 -20.94
N SER A 70 -6.93 -4.07 -21.09
CA SER A 70 -7.36 -4.93 -19.99
C SER A 70 -6.15 -5.51 -19.29
N ALA A 71 -6.00 -5.26 -17.99
CA ALA A 71 -4.92 -5.81 -17.17
C ALA A 71 -5.49 -6.64 -16.02
N TRP A 72 -4.78 -7.72 -15.67
CA TRP A 72 -4.95 -8.37 -14.36
C TRP A 72 -4.14 -7.61 -13.31
N GLY A 73 -4.66 -7.45 -12.10
CA GLY A 73 -4.00 -6.73 -11.02
C GLY A 73 -4.74 -6.89 -9.69
N LEU A 74 -4.34 -6.06 -8.73
CA LEU A 74 -4.86 -6.07 -7.37
C LEU A 74 -5.67 -4.80 -7.08
N LEU A 75 -6.96 -4.96 -6.77
CA LEU A 75 -7.80 -3.89 -6.26
C LEU A 75 -7.77 -3.93 -4.73
N LEU A 76 -7.41 -2.83 -4.09
CA LEU A 76 -7.22 -2.80 -2.65
C LEU A 76 -7.75 -1.52 -2.00
N LYS A 77 -8.18 -1.66 -0.76
CA LYS A 77 -8.67 -0.61 0.12
C LYS A 77 -7.99 -0.76 1.47
N TYR A 78 -7.51 0.33 2.01
CA TYR A 78 -7.10 0.41 3.40
C TYR A 78 -7.30 1.82 3.94
N SER A 79 -7.53 1.91 5.24
CA SER A 79 -7.64 3.17 5.95
C SER A 79 -7.37 2.92 7.43
N CYS A 80 -6.55 3.77 8.05
CA CYS A 80 -6.32 3.75 9.48
C CYS A 80 -6.98 4.96 10.14
N THR A 81 -7.51 4.77 11.34
CA THR A 81 -8.20 5.81 12.10
C THR A 81 -7.67 5.85 13.53
N PRO A 82 -7.40 7.04 14.08
CA PRO A 82 -6.94 7.18 15.45
C PRO A 82 -8.09 6.91 16.43
N VAL A 83 -7.77 6.22 17.53
CA VAL A 83 -8.73 5.87 18.58
C VAL A 83 -8.50 6.76 19.81
N TYR A 84 -9.59 7.19 20.47
CA TYR A 84 -9.55 8.05 21.66
C TYR A 84 -10.08 7.33 22.91
N HIS A 85 -10.95 6.34 22.72
CA HIS A 85 -11.61 5.59 23.78
C HIS A 85 -11.62 4.09 23.50
N MET A 86 -11.58 3.28 24.57
CA MET A 86 -11.59 1.81 24.44
C MET A 86 -12.80 1.26 23.71
N ASP A 87 -13.97 1.90 23.83
CA ASP A 87 -15.22 1.44 23.21
C ASP A 87 -15.24 1.60 21.67
N GLU A 88 -14.30 2.38 21.11
CA GLU A 88 -14.14 2.53 19.66
C GLU A 88 -13.45 1.32 19.02
N PHE A 89 -12.73 0.51 19.82
CA PHE A 89 -12.17 -0.75 19.37
C PHE A 89 -13.29 -1.80 19.16
N THR A 90 -13.06 -2.66 18.18
CA THR A 90 -13.91 -3.80 17.83
C THR A 90 -13.44 -5.04 18.57
N ILE A 91 -12.13 -5.25 18.66
CA ILE A 91 -11.48 -6.45 19.21
C ILE A 91 -10.90 -6.12 20.58
N LEU A 92 -10.07 -5.08 20.67
CA LEU A 92 -9.31 -4.76 21.89
C LEU A 92 -10.20 -4.32 23.06
N LYS A 93 -11.46 -3.94 22.84
CA LYS A 93 -12.42 -3.71 23.93
C LYS A 93 -12.73 -4.97 24.76
N TYR A 94 -12.48 -6.15 24.20
CA TYR A 94 -12.67 -7.45 24.86
C TYR A 94 -11.40 -7.99 25.50
N ARG A 95 -10.30 -7.21 25.48
CA ARG A 95 -9.04 -7.64 26.06
C ARG A 95 -9.18 -7.97 27.55
N ILE A 96 -8.28 -8.81 28.04
CA ILE A 96 -8.11 -9.00 29.48
C ILE A 96 -7.49 -7.71 30.04
N ASN A 97 -8.07 -7.16 31.10
CA ASN A 97 -7.48 -6.01 31.78
C ASN A 97 -6.08 -6.36 32.27
N SER A 98 -5.07 -5.57 31.92
CA SER A 98 -3.67 -5.83 32.28
C SER A 98 -3.41 -5.82 33.79
N THR A 99 -4.28 -5.17 34.58
CA THR A 99 -4.23 -5.24 36.05
C THR A 99 -4.85 -6.52 36.62
N SER A 100 -5.45 -7.37 35.78
CA SER A 100 -6.05 -8.63 36.20
C SER A 100 -4.96 -9.61 36.63
N PRO A 101 -5.15 -10.39 37.72
CA PRO A 101 -4.23 -11.47 38.10
C PRO A 101 -4.06 -12.56 37.03
N ARG A 102 -4.89 -12.56 35.98
CA ARG A 102 -4.88 -13.49 34.85
C ARG A 102 -4.17 -12.94 33.62
N TYR A 103 -3.71 -11.70 33.66
CA TYR A 103 -2.97 -11.11 32.55
C TYR A 103 -1.52 -11.59 32.57
N VAL A 104 -0.94 -11.80 31.39
CA VAL A 104 0.47 -12.13 31.25
C VAL A 104 1.33 -10.90 31.61
N THR A 105 1.63 -10.74 32.89
CA THR A 105 2.47 -9.63 33.37
C THR A 105 3.95 -9.94 33.08
N ASN A 106 4.56 -9.22 32.14
CA ASN A 106 5.98 -9.34 31.84
C ASN A 106 6.89 -8.48 32.77
N TYR A 107 7.55 -9.18 33.71
CA TYR A 107 8.98 -9.05 34.12
C TYR A 107 9.56 -7.82 34.83
N THR A 108 8.91 -7.33 35.89
CA THR A 108 9.64 -6.66 37.00
C THR A 108 9.69 -7.46 38.29
N ALA A 109 9.04 -8.63 38.34
CA ALA A 109 8.96 -9.49 39.50
C ALA A 109 9.57 -10.87 39.22
N VAL A 110 10.80 -10.91 38.69
CA VAL A 110 11.71 -11.92 39.22
C VAL A 110 12.20 -11.30 40.52
N PRO A 111 11.70 -11.74 41.69
CA PRO A 111 12.21 -11.26 42.95
C PRO A 111 13.74 -11.43 42.95
N ALA A 112 14.49 -10.47 43.50
CA ALA A 112 15.96 -10.59 43.58
C ALA A 112 16.42 -11.87 44.32
N ASP A 113 15.48 -12.50 45.04
CA ASP A 113 15.55 -13.74 45.79
C ASP A 113 15.12 -15.00 45.00
N TYR A 114 14.71 -14.88 43.74
CA TYR A 114 14.66 -16.04 42.85
C TYR A 114 16.10 -16.43 42.51
N GLU A 115 16.67 -17.33 43.32
CA GLU A 115 17.74 -18.21 42.88
C GLU A 115 17.24 -18.85 41.58
N PHE A 116 17.68 -18.31 40.45
CA PHE A 116 17.50 -18.94 39.15
C PHE A 116 17.80 -20.41 39.37
N MET A 117 16.84 -21.28 39.06
CA MET A 117 17.07 -22.72 38.99
C MET A 117 18.47 -22.89 38.45
N ASN A 118 19.34 -23.48 39.27
CA ASN A 118 20.79 -23.46 39.13
C ASN A 118 21.16 -24.28 37.89
N PHE A 119 20.84 -23.74 36.72
CA PHE A 119 21.29 -24.18 35.42
C PHE A 119 22.74 -23.74 35.41
N GLY A 120 23.61 -24.64 35.90
CA GLY A 120 25.03 -24.41 35.96
C GLY A 120 25.49 -23.78 34.64
N ASN A 121 26.18 -22.63 34.77
CA ASN A 121 26.66 -21.67 33.78
C ASN A 121 25.86 -20.35 33.75
N ASP A 122 26.42 -19.30 34.38
CA ASP A 122 25.88 -17.94 34.57
C ASP A 122 25.39 -17.20 33.31
N THR A 123 25.63 -17.73 32.11
CA THR A 123 25.16 -17.15 30.84
C THR A 123 23.70 -17.48 30.53
N ALA A 124 23.16 -18.60 31.02
CA ALA A 124 21.79 -19.01 30.72
C ALA A 124 20.75 -18.13 31.45
N GLY A 125 20.98 -17.77 32.72
CA GLY A 125 20.07 -16.92 33.50
C GLY A 125 19.91 -15.50 32.95
N LEU A 126 21.00 -14.91 32.46
CA LEU A 126 20.97 -13.62 31.75
C LEU A 126 20.21 -13.71 30.42
N TYR A 127 20.36 -14.81 29.70
CA TYR A 127 19.62 -15.07 28.46
C TYR A 127 18.11 -15.17 28.72
N TYR A 128 17.69 -15.83 29.81
CA TYR A 128 16.29 -15.89 30.21
C TYR A 128 15.75 -14.52 30.64
N ALA A 129 16.44 -13.75 31.48
CA ALA A 129 15.99 -12.40 31.85
C ALA A 129 15.82 -11.48 30.62
N ASN A 130 16.67 -11.66 29.61
CA ASN A 130 16.63 -10.91 28.35
C ASN A 130 15.49 -11.37 27.41
N ALA A 131 15.27 -12.68 27.28
CA ALA A 131 14.18 -13.27 26.48
C ALA A 131 12.79 -12.85 27.00
N LEU A 132 12.73 -12.50 28.28
CA LEU A 132 11.50 -12.16 28.98
C LEU A 132 11.19 -10.66 28.91
N GLY A 133 12.19 -9.76 28.84
CA GLY A 133 11.95 -8.33 28.57
C GLY A 133 11.35 -8.04 27.19
N ASN A 134 11.65 -8.90 26.20
CA ASN A 134 11.23 -8.78 24.81
C ASN A 134 10.43 -10.01 24.39
N ALA A 135 9.16 -10.10 24.79
CA ALA A 135 8.32 -11.24 24.47
C ALA A 135 7.11 -10.88 23.62
N ASN A 136 6.62 -11.88 22.89
CA ASN A 136 5.37 -11.85 22.15
C ASN A 136 4.51 -13.01 22.66
N PHE A 137 3.36 -12.71 23.25
CA PHE A 137 2.35 -13.69 23.63
C PHE A 137 1.09 -13.47 22.81
N TYR A 138 0.27 -14.49 22.61
CA TYR A 138 -1.10 -14.29 22.16
C TYR A 138 -2.08 -15.13 22.94
N TYR A 139 -3.35 -14.75 22.85
CA TYR A 139 -4.48 -15.55 23.28
C TYR A 139 -5.68 -15.29 22.36
N ASP A 140 -6.51 -16.31 22.18
CA ASP A 140 -7.69 -16.24 21.32
C ASP A 140 -8.95 -15.84 22.08
N LEU A 141 -9.88 -15.20 21.37
CA LEU A 141 -11.17 -14.76 21.90
C LEU A 141 -12.30 -15.76 21.60
N ASP A 142 -11.97 -17.03 21.32
CA ASP A 142 -12.89 -18.14 21.01
C ASP A 142 -14.12 -18.19 21.91
N VAL A 143 -13.93 -17.92 23.20
CA VAL A 143 -14.98 -17.97 24.22
C VAL A 143 -16.09 -16.94 23.96
N LEU A 144 -15.80 -15.86 23.23
CA LEU A 144 -16.73 -14.77 22.95
C LEU A 144 -17.42 -14.90 21.59
N PHE A 145 -16.79 -15.55 20.61
CA PHE A 145 -17.28 -15.62 19.22
C PHE A 145 -17.70 -17.04 18.78
N GLY A 146 -17.40 -18.06 19.58
CA GLY A 146 -17.79 -19.46 19.38
C GLY A 146 -16.78 -20.25 18.51
N PRO A 147 -16.74 -21.58 18.63
CA PRO A 147 -15.67 -22.44 18.09
C PRO A 147 -15.71 -22.67 16.56
N TRP A 148 -16.54 -21.92 15.82
CA TRP A 148 -16.76 -22.12 14.38
C TRP A 148 -16.56 -20.84 13.54
N ALA A 149 -16.14 -19.74 14.18
CA ALA A 149 -15.75 -18.52 13.48
C ALA A 149 -14.22 -18.46 13.43
N ASP A 150 -13.66 -17.80 12.40
CA ASP A 150 -12.26 -17.35 12.45
C ASP A 150 -12.09 -16.56 13.76
N SER A 151 -11.40 -17.14 14.72
CA SER A 151 -11.38 -16.61 16.07
C SER A 151 -10.48 -15.39 16.16
N PRO A 152 -10.98 -14.22 16.58
CA PRO A 152 -10.13 -13.07 16.79
C PRO A 152 -9.10 -13.36 17.88
N SER A 153 -7.89 -12.82 17.75
CA SER A 153 -6.83 -12.98 18.75
C SER A 153 -6.25 -11.64 19.17
N ILE A 154 -5.63 -11.64 20.35
CA ILE A 154 -4.89 -10.49 20.87
C ILE A 154 -3.45 -10.92 21.12
N ASN A 155 -2.52 -10.20 20.49
CA ASN A 155 -1.08 -10.37 20.69
C ASN A 155 -0.58 -9.30 21.66
N VAL A 156 0.24 -9.67 22.63
CA VAL A 156 0.85 -8.81 23.63
C VAL A 156 2.35 -8.79 23.37
N LEU A 157 2.87 -7.62 22.97
CA LEU A 157 4.27 -7.38 22.70
C LEU A 157 4.87 -6.53 23.82
N SER A 158 6.05 -6.91 24.32
CA SER A 158 6.86 -6.06 25.18
C SER A 158 8.23 -5.79 24.55
N GLN A 159 8.75 -4.58 24.74
CA GLN A 159 10.15 -4.27 24.47
C GLN A 159 10.71 -3.41 25.60
N LEU A 160 11.52 -4.03 26.46
CA LEU A 160 12.11 -3.42 27.66
C LEU A 160 13.64 -3.40 27.60
N PRO A 161 14.29 -2.38 28.19
CA PRO A 161 15.73 -2.32 28.35
C PRO A 161 16.21 -3.51 29.16
N THR A 162 17.19 -4.22 28.64
CA THR A 162 17.77 -5.40 29.29
C THR A 162 18.69 -4.99 30.45
N TYR A 163 18.60 -5.71 31.57
CA TYR A 163 19.34 -5.40 32.79
C TYR A 163 20.85 -5.70 32.59
N GLY A 164 21.69 -4.67 32.59
CA GLY A 164 23.15 -4.81 32.52
C GLY A 164 23.75 -4.93 31.11
N GLY A 165 22.96 -4.81 30.05
CA GLY A 165 23.42 -4.85 28.67
C GLY A 165 23.00 -3.63 27.85
N MET A 166 23.77 -3.31 26.82
CA MET A 166 23.49 -2.29 25.78
C MET A 166 22.27 -2.68 24.88
N GLY A 167 21.24 -3.34 25.41
CA GLY A 167 20.34 -4.19 24.62
C GLY A 167 19.01 -3.58 24.18
N THR A 168 18.77 -2.29 24.39
CA THR A 168 17.83 -1.55 23.54
C THR A 168 18.56 -0.31 23.02
N SER A 169 18.76 -0.25 21.71
CA SER A 169 19.35 0.91 21.01
C SER A 169 18.51 2.19 21.17
N LEU A 170 17.25 2.05 21.62
CA LEU A 170 16.26 3.11 21.74
C LEU A 170 16.16 3.65 23.17
N ASN A 171 15.91 4.96 23.28
CA ASN A 171 15.59 5.67 24.53
C ASN A 171 14.09 5.66 24.89
N ALA A 172 13.30 4.78 24.25
CA ALA A 172 11.88 4.62 24.44
C ALA A 172 11.51 3.18 24.83
N LEU A 173 10.46 3.05 25.64
CA LEU A 173 9.87 1.79 26.09
C LEU A 173 8.56 1.56 25.34
N GLY A 174 8.22 0.30 25.08
CA GLY A 174 6.97 -0.05 24.41
C GLY A 174 6.33 -1.32 24.95
N PHE A 175 5.02 -1.26 25.19
CA PHE A 175 4.14 -2.41 25.25
C PHE A 175 3.03 -2.21 24.24
N ALA A 176 2.71 -3.23 23.45
CA ALA A 176 1.60 -3.15 22.50
C ALA A 176 0.67 -4.34 22.67
N GLU A 177 -0.62 -4.06 22.58
CA GLU A 177 -1.64 -5.07 22.32
C GLU A 177 -2.16 -4.91 20.90
N ILE A 178 -2.17 -6.01 20.16
CA ILE A 178 -2.53 -6.05 18.74
C ILE A 178 -3.69 -7.01 18.55
N GLY A 179 -4.86 -6.46 18.22
CA GLY A 179 -6.07 -7.21 17.94
C GLY A 179 -6.17 -7.58 16.47
N LEU A 180 -6.40 -8.86 16.18
CA LEU A 180 -6.54 -9.41 14.84
C LEU A 180 -7.91 -10.06 14.67
N ILE A 181 -8.66 -9.69 13.63
CA ILE A 181 -10.00 -10.29 13.42
C ILE A 181 -9.92 -11.76 13.00
N ARG A 182 -8.90 -12.15 12.23
CA ARG A 182 -8.70 -13.53 11.76
C ARG A 182 -7.83 -14.38 12.68
N GLY A 183 -7.55 -13.89 13.87
CA GLY A 183 -6.69 -14.60 14.80
C GLY A 183 -5.24 -14.70 14.33
N ILE A 184 -4.41 -15.29 15.18
CA ILE A 184 -3.00 -15.53 14.87
C ILE A 184 -2.82 -16.90 14.19
N GLU A 185 -3.71 -17.86 14.47
CA GLU A 185 -3.61 -19.22 13.92
C GLU A 185 -3.72 -19.19 12.39
N VAL A 186 -4.61 -18.36 11.84
CA VAL A 186 -4.71 -18.14 10.38
C VAL A 186 -3.43 -17.49 9.82
N LEU A 187 -2.68 -16.73 10.63
CA LEU A 187 -1.39 -16.17 10.23
C LEU A 187 -0.24 -17.17 10.34
N GLN A 188 -0.36 -18.17 11.22
CA GLN A 188 0.60 -19.27 11.36
C GLN A 188 0.40 -20.31 10.26
N ASP A 189 -0.85 -20.64 9.95
CA ASP A 189 -1.25 -21.59 8.92
C ASP A 189 -1.42 -20.89 7.57
N LEU A 190 -0.31 -20.37 7.02
CA LEU A 190 -0.25 -19.82 5.65
C LEU A 190 -0.31 -20.92 4.57
N ASP A 191 -0.95 -22.05 4.85
CA ASP A 191 -1.17 -23.15 3.90
C ASP A 191 -2.17 -22.71 2.81
N PRO A 192 -1.92 -23.04 1.53
CA PRO A 192 -2.90 -22.84 0.45
C PRO A 192 -4.32 -23.37 0.74
N VAL A 193 -4.46 -24.37 1.61
CA VAL A 193 -5.75 -24.96 2.01
C VAL A 193 -6.51 -24.06 3.01
N ALA A 194 -5.81 -23.20 3.75
CA ALA A 194 -6.40 -22.28 4.73
C ALA A 194 -7.10 -21.06 4.10
N GLY A 195 -7.07 -20.91 2.77
CA GLY A 195 -7.78 -19.82 2.07
C GLY A 195 -7.20 -18.42 2.33
N VAL A 196 -5.93 -18.35 2.72
CA VAL A 196 -5.30 -17.09 3.12
C VAL A 196 -4.99 -16.15 1.94
N GLY A 197 -4.86 -16.67 0.72
CA GLY A 197 -4.47 -15.89 -0.45
C GLY A 197 -5.55 -15.73 -1.53
N TYR A 198 -5.11 -15.38 -2.74
CA TYR A 198 -5.97 -14.98 -3.87
C TYR A 198 -6.31 -16.20 -4.73
N SER A 199 -7.05 -17.14 -4.15
CA SER A 199 -7.27 -18.47 -4.72
C SER A 199 -8.75 -18.76 -5.00
N PRO A 200 -9.06 -19.50 -6.08
CA PRO A 200 -10.38 -20.08 -6.30
C PRO A 200 -10.65 -21.34 -5.45
N TYR A 201 -9.72 -21.76 -4.60
CA TYR A 201 -9.94 -22.77 -3.55
C TYR A 201 -10.35 -22.05 -2.27
N PRO A 202 -11.47 -22.42 -1.62
CA PRO A 202 -11.53 -23.58 -0.76
C PRO A 202 -12.94 -24.19 -0.71
N PHE A 203 -12.99 -25.51 -0.86
CA PHE A 203 -14.19 -26.34 -0.85
C PHE A 203 -15.12 -26.14 -2.06
N PRO A 204 -15.49 -27.23 -2.76
CA PRO A 204 -16.69 -27.18 -3.58
C PRO A 204 -17.86 -26.76 -2.69
N ASP A 205 -18.73 -25.92 -3.21
CA ASP A 205 -20.01 -25.68 -2.57
C ASP A 205 -20.81 -26.98 -2.44
N GLN A 206 -21.99 -26.90 -1.82
CA GLN A 206 -22.86 -28.07 -1.66
C GLN A 206 -23.20 -28.76 -3.01
N ASP A 207 -23.01 -28.06 -4.14
CA ASP A 207 -23.27 -28.51 -5.51
C ASP A 207 -21.99 -28.91 -6.29
N GLY A 208 -20.81 -28.91 -5.66
CA GLY A 208 -19.56 -29.28 -6.33
C GLY A 208 -18.86 -28.13 -7.07
N LYS A 209 -19.36 -26.89 -7.00
CA LYS A 209 -18.80 -25.75 -7.74
C LYS A 209 -17.67 -25.10 -6.96
N PRO A 210 -16.55 -24.73 -7.62
CA PRO A 210 -15.48 -23.98 -6.97
C PRO A 210 -16.01 -22.65 -6.43
N GLN A 211 -15.75 -22.38 -5.15
CA GLN A 211 -16.00 -21.08 -4.54
C GLN A 211 -14.67 -20.41 -4.17
N PRO A 212 -14.61 -19.06 -4.29
CA PRO A 212 -13.42 -18.32 -3.90
C PRO A 212 -13.06 -18.45 -2.41
N SER A 213 -11.78 -18.25 -2.03
CA SER A 213 -11.32 -18.27 -0.62
C SER A 213 -11.87 -17.20 0.28
N TYR A 214 -12.51 -16.20 -0.30
CA TYR A 214 -12.92 -15.00 0.39
C TYR A 214 -13.89 -14.20 -0.47
N ASN A 215 -14.63 -13.27 0.14
CA ASN A 215 -15.67 -12.46 -0.49
C ASN A 215 -15.15 -11.17 -1.16
N GLY A 216 -13.86 -11.08 -1.49
CA GLY A 216 -13.33 -9.91 -2.18
C GLY A 216 -13.25 -8.68 -1.27
N LEU A 217 -13.75 -7.55 -1.76
CA LEU A 217 -13.82 -6.28 -1.02
C LEU A 217 -14.91 -6.24 0.05
N GLU A 218 -15.85 -7.19 0.04
CA GLU A 218 -16.90 -7.29 1.06
C GLU A 218 -16.37 -7.86 2.38
N GLU A 219 -15.21 -8.52 2.32
CA GLU A 219 -14.54 -9.08 3.47
C GLU A 219 -13.46 -8.12 3.99
N VAL A 220 -13.84 -7.32 4.99
CA VAL A 220 -12.98 -6.31 5.60
C VAL A 220 -12.25 -6.91 6.79
N ASP A 221 -10.93 -6.92 6.72
CA ASP A 221 -10.07 -7.29 7.83
C ASP A 221 -9.79 -6.09 8.74
N PHE A 222 -9.66 -6.35 10.03
CA PHE A 222 -9.36 -5.35 11.06
C PHE A 222 -8.02 -5.65 11.71
N LEU A 223 -7.20 -4.61 11.84
CA LEU A 223 -6.03 -4.57 12.70
C LEU A 223 -6.23 -3.45 13.72
N GLU A 224 -6.09 -3.78 15.00
CA GLU A 224 -6.17 -2.80 16.09
C GLU A 224 -4.86 -2.79 16.85
N ILE A 225 -4.31 -1.61 17.12
CA ILE A 225 -3.09 -1.47 17.92
C ILE A 225 -3.37 -0.53 19.08
N LEU A 226 -3.01 -0.99 20.27
CA LEU A 226 -2.97 -0.19 21.48
C LEU A 226 -1.52 -0.22 22.00
N LEU A 227 -0.86 0.92 21.98
CA LEU A 227 0.56 1.09 22.29
C LEU A 227 0.73 1.93 23.56
N TRP A 228 1.23 1.32 24.63
CA TRP A 228 1.76 2.00 25.79
C TRP A 228 3.24 2.29 25.58
N GLN A 229 3.63 3.52 25.87
CA GLN A 229 5.01 3.95 25.69
C GLN A 229 5.47 4.87 26.81
N GLY A 230 6.78 4.92 26.99
CA GLY A 230 7.40 5.76 28.00
C GLY A 230 8.85 6.09 27.70
N ALA A 231 9.31 7.16 28.32
CA ALA A 231 10.68 7.63 28.22
C ALA A 231 11.59 6.81 29.16
N TYR A 232 12.64 6.20 28.61
CA TYR A 232 13.68 5.56 29.42
C TYR A 232 14.66 6.60 30.00
N ASP A 233 15.08 7.56 29.17
CA ASP A 233 15.96 8.69 29.56
C ASP A 233 15.18 10.01 29.56
N ASN A 234 15.66 11.01 30.30
CA ASN A 234 15.09 12.36 30.38
C ASN A 234 15.31 13.19 29.10
N LYS A 235 16.05 12.68 28.12
CA LYS A 235 16.32 13.36 26.84
C LYS A 235 15.17 13.32 25.84
N ILE A 236 14.26 12.36 25.98
CA ILE A 236 13.07 12.25 25.14
C ILE A 236 11.91 12.97 25.81
N SER A 237 11.18 13.77 25.04
CA SER A 237 9.92 14.35 25.52
C SER A 237 8.92 13.22 25.81
N ASN A 238 8.48 13.12 27.06
CA ASN A 238 7.51 12.14 27.53
C ASN A 238 6.05 12.59 27.36
N VAL A 239 5.82 13.66 26.59
CA VAL A 239 4.49 14.22 26.38
C VAL A 239 3.75 13.42 25.30
N ILE A 240 2.58 12.90 25.64
CA ILE A 240 1.63 12.31 24.69
C ILE A 240 0.37 13.16 24.68
N GLU A 241 -0.06 13.58 23.50
CA GLU A 241 -1.27 14.35 23.32
C GLU A 241 -2.50 13.46 23.33
N HIS A 242 -3.38 13.71 24.30
CA HIS A 242 -4.67 13.02 24.46
C HIS A 242 -4.51 11.48 24.51
N PRO A 243 -3.81 10.93 25.53
CA PRO A 243 -3.75 9.49 25.73
C PRO A 243 -5.15 8.91 25.94
N ILE A 244 -5.31 7.62 25.65
CA ILE A 244 -6.60 6.92 25.87
C ILE A 244 -6.88 6.90 27.37
N ARG A 245 -8.00 7.52 27.75
CA ARG A 245 -8.40 7.67 29.17
C ARG A 245 -8.80 6.34 29.79
N GLY A 246 -8.48 6.15 31.06
CA GLY A 246 -8.81 4.95 31.82
C GLY A 246 -7.77 3.84 31.72
N LEU A 247 -6.74 4.02 30.88
CA LEU A 247 -5.61 3.10 30.73
C LEU A 247 -4.36 3.56 31.48
N GLU A 248 -4.46 4.67 32.22
CA GLU A 248 -3.36 5.14 33.04
C GLU A 248 -3.05 4.09 34.13
N LYS A 249 -1.76 3.77 34.33
CA LYS A 249 -1.26 2.78 35.31
C LYS A 249 -1.47 1.31 34.97
N GLU A 250 -2.06 1.01 33.82
CA GLU A 250 -2.17 -0.38 33.34
C GLU A 250 -0.81 -1.00 33.05
N HIS A 251 0.12 -0.21 32.52
CA HIS A 251 1.53 -0.59 32.40
C HIS A 251 2.41 0.46 33.07
N SER A 252 3.41 -0.02 33.81
CA SER A 252 4.43 0.83 34.43
C SER A 252 5.79 0.15 34.35
N PHE A 253 6.85 0.96 34.28
CA PHE A 253 8.23 0.48 34.31
C PHE A 253 9.04 1.35 35.26
N GLN A 254 9.73 0.72 36.22
CA GLN A 254 10.51 1.41 37.27
C GLN A 254 9.71 2.51 38.00
N GLY A 255 8.43 2.27 38.26
CA GLY A 255 7.55 3.22 38.96
C GLY A 255 7.09 4.42 38.11
N LYS A 256 7.37 4.43 36.81
CA LYS A 256 6.80 5.39 35.86
C LYS A 256 5.67 4.73 35.09
N ASP A 257 4.49 5.34 35.13
CA ASP A 257 3.34 4.92 34.35
C ASP A 257 3.58 5.19 32.86
N LEU A 258 3.21 4.23 32.01
CA LEU A 258 3.23 4.39 30.56
C LEU A 258 1.90 4.97 30.08
N LEU A 259 1.95 5.71 28.98
CA LEU A 259 0.78 6.34 28.39
C LEU A 259 0.39 5.63 27.09
N ALA A 260 -0.91 5.41 26.92
CA ALA A 260 -1.47 4.64 25.82
C ALA A 260 -1.95 5.51 24.65
N ILE A 261 -1.63 5.08 23.44
CA ILE A 261 -2.19 5.58 22.18
C ILE A 261 -2.75 4.41 21.38
N GLY A 262 -3.69 4.65 20.48
CA GLY A 262 -4.26 3.57 19.68
C GLY A 262 -4.80 3.98 18.32
N ILE A 263 -4.87 2.99 17.44
CA ILE A 263 -5.39 3.10 16.08
C ILE A 263 -6.20 1.85 15.72
N GLN A 264 -7.15 2.01 14.80
CA GLN A 264 -7.86 0.92 14.13
C GLN A 264 -7.69 1.08 12.63
N CYS A 265 -7.21 0.02 11.98
CA CYS A 265 -7.07 -0.06 10.54
C CYS A 265 -8.04 -1.07 9.96
N LYS A 266 -8.60 -0.73 8.79
CA LYS A 266 -9.45 -1.59 7.98
C LYS A 266 -8.76 -1.82 6.66
N SER A 267 -8.81 -3.05 6.17
CA SER A 267 -8.25 -3.39 4.87
C SER A 267 -9.05 -4.47 4.16
N ALA A 268 -9.12 -4.35 2.84
CA ALA A 268 -9.69 -5.37 1.97
C ALA A 268 -8.95 -5.35 0.63
N SER A 269 -8.87 -6.50 -0.02
CA SER A 269 -8.13 -6.63 -1.28
C SER A 269 -8.68 -7.77 -2.11
N VAL A 270 -8.77 -7.60 -3.42
CA VAL A 270 -9.26 -8.60 -4.37
C VAL A 270 -8.43 -8.60 -5.65
N ALA A 271 -8.12 -9.80 -6.16
CA ALA A 271 -7.45 -9.97 -7.44
C ALA A 271 -8.47 -9.97 -8.59
N GLY A 272 -8.12 -9.34 -9.71
CA GLY A 272 -9.03 -9.32 -10.85
C GLY A 272 -8.51 -8.60 -12.08
N ARG A 273 -9.38 -8.52 -13.09
CA ARG A 273 -9.11 -7.80 -14.33
C ARG A 273 -9.89 -6.49 -14.37
N ALA A 274 -9.24 -5.44 -14.85
CA ALA A 274 -9.87 -4.15 -15.09
C ALA A 274 -9.39 -3.55 -16.41
N ASN A 275 -10.20 -2.66 -16.99
CA ASN A 275 -9.81 -1.80 -18.08
C ASN A 275 -9.06 -0.60 -17.50
N ILE A 276 -7.77 -0.49 -17.80
CA ILE A 276 -6.89 0.56 -17.32
C ILE A 276 -6.65 1.61 -18.41
N ASN A 277 -6.56 2.87 -17.99
CA ASN A 277 -6.14 3.98 -18.83
C ASN A 277 -4.99 4.74 -18.16
N GLY A 278 -3.76 4.44 -18.58
CA GLY A 278 -2.56 5.05 -18.03
C GLY A 278 -2.42 6.54 -18.30
N LEU A 279 -3.15 7.13 -19.24
CA LEU A 279 -3.11 8.58 -19.49
C LEU A 279 -3.87 9.36 -18.42
N THR A 280 -5.01 8.82 -17.99
CA THR A 280 -5.88 9.42 -16.97
C THR A 280 -5.63 8.87 -15.58
N GLY A 281 -4.85 7.79 -15.45
CA GLY A 281 -4.62 7.10 -14.19
C GLY A 281 -5.91 6.52 -13.60
N THR A 282 -6.81 6.04 -14.47
CA THR A 282 -8.12 5.50 -14.05
C THR A 282 -8.30 4.05 -14.46
N PHE A 283 -9.08 3.30 -13.69
CA PHE A 283 -9.58 1.98 -14.08
C PHE A 283 -11.11 1.93 -14.11
N GLY A 284 -11.66 0.94 -14.81
CA GLY A 284 -13.09 0.63 -14.88
C GLY A 284 -13.33 -0.84 -15.23
N ASP A 285 -14.60 -1.25 -15.22
CA ASP A 285 -15.03 -2.61 -15.57
C ASP A 285 -14.28 -3.71 -14.80
N PHE A 286 -14.07 -3.49 -13.50
CA PHE A 286 -13.40 -4.49 -12.66
C PHE A 286 -14.25 -5.77 -12.59
N SER A 287 -13.62 -6.90 -12.91
CA SER A 287 -14.17 -8.23 -12.68
C SER A 287 -13.17 -9.07 -11.91
N ARG A 288 -13.65 -9.71 -10.84
CA ARG A 288 -12.83 -10.61 -10.03
C ARG A 288 -12.27 -11.73 -10.91
N ALA A 289 -10.98 -12.00 -10.75
CA ALA A 289 -10.27 -13.09 -11.39
C ALA A 289 -9.11 -13.47 -10.48
N ASP A 290 -9.34 -14.46 -9.62
CA ASP A 290 -8.32 -14.95 -8.70
C ASP A 290 -7.19 -15.67 -9.46
N SER A 291 -6.01 -15.74 -8.85
CA SER A 291 -4.89 -16.48 -9.43
C SER A 291 -5.12 -17.99 -9.31
N GLU A 292 -4.72 -18.76 -10.32
CA GLU A 292 -4.68 -20.21 -10.17
C GLU A 292 -3.70 -20.55 -9.04
N ALA A 293 -4.20 -21.17 -7.98
CA ALA A 293 -3.37 -21.55 -6.84
C ALA A 293 -2.28 -22.51 -7.29
N SER A 294 -1.04 -22.20 -6.93
CA SER A 294 0.01 -23.20 -6.95
C SER A 294 -0.10 -24.01 -5.67
N TYR A 295 -0.17 -25.34 -5.77
CA TYR A 295 -0.12 -26.25 -4.62
C TYR A 295 1.14 -26.07 -3.76
N LEU A 296 2.12 -25.28 -4.21
CA LEU A 296 3.37 -25.02 -3.51
C LEU A 296 3.36 -23.71 -2.73
N VAL A 297 2.50 -22.73 -3.06
CA VAL A 297 2.47 -21.41 -2.43
C VAL A 297 1.13 -20.69 -2.67
N ASP A 298 0.48 -20.23 -1.59
CA ASP A 298 -0.50 -19.14 -1.65
C ASP A 298 0.00 -17.93 -0.85
N ILE A 299 -0.08 -16.73 -1.44
CA ILE A 299 0.43 -15.50 -0.82
C ILE A 299 -0.71 -14.84 -0.05
N PRO A 300 -0.54 -14.52 1.25
CA PRO A 300 -1.64 -14.00 2.04
C PRO A 300 -2.17 -12.67 1.50
N ARG A 301 -3.48 -12.46 1.60
CA ARG A 301 -4.16 -11.23 1.19
C ARG A 301 -3.69 -10.03 2.01
N LEU A 302 -3.97 -8.82 1.56
CA LEU A 302 -3.49 -7.57 2.18
C LEU A 302 -3.75 -7.53 3.70
N GLY A 303 -4.96 -7.86 4.13
CA GLY A 303 -5.38 -7.78 5.54
C GLY A 303 -4.84 -8.91 6.43
N ILE A 304 -4.32 -9.98 5.85
CA ILE A 304 -3.71 -11.11 6.57
C ILE A 304 -2.19 -10.94 6.59
N GLY A 305 -1.60 -10.67 5.43
CA GLY A 305 -0.15 -10.61 5.28
C GLY A 305 0.48 -9.37 5.89
N MET A 306 -0.21 -8.22 5.95
CA MET A 306 0.33 -7.03 6.62
C MET A 306 0.49 -7.26 8.14
N PRO A 307 -0.52 -7.77 8.88
CA PRO A 307 -0.31 -8.19 10.27
C PRO A 307 0.79 -9.24 10.46
N ALA A 308 0.86 -10.25 9.57
CA ALA A 308 1.94 -11.25 9.57
C ALA A 308 3.33 -10.62 9.41
N MET A 309 3.43 -9.53 8.63
CA MET A 309 4.67 -8.76 8.48
C MET A 309 5.03 -7.99 9.77
N LEU A 310 4.05 -7.48 10.52
CA LEU A 310 4.30 -6.72 11.75
C LEU A 310 4.73 -7.61 12.92
N LEU A 311 4.10 -8.77 13.08
CA LEU A 311 4.26 -9.61 14.26
C LEU A 311 5.58 -10.41 14.26
N PRO A 312 6.36 -10.36 15.35
CA PRO A 312 7.56 -11.18 15.51
C PRO A 312 7.26 -12.68 15.41
N GLY A 313 8.19 -13.45 14.82
CA GLY A 313 8.11 -14.91 14.73
C GLY A 313 7.40 -15.45 13.47
N ILE A 314 6.72 -14.61 12.69
CA ILE A 314 5.98 -15.06 11.47
C ILE A 314 6.82 -14.89 10.19
N ARG A 315 7.85 -14.02 10.21
CA ARG A 315 8.57 -13.54 9.02
C ARG A 315 9.73 -14.40 8.50
N SER A 316 10.24 -15.40 9.21
CA SER A 316 11.50 -16.05 8.79
C SER A 316 11.29 -17.05 7.63
N ASN A 317 12.34 -17.33 6.85
CA ASN A 317 12.32 -18.25 5.69
C ASN A 317 11.82 -19.66 6.01
N ALA A 318 11.74 -19.94 7.29
CA ALA A 318 10.84 -20.92 7.78
C ALA A 318 9.82 -20.18 8.65
N SER A 319 8.57 -20.19 8.23
CA SER A 319 7.44 -20.30 9.16
C SER A 319 7.66 -21.42 10.21
N PHE A 320 8.74 -22.22 10.05
CA PHE A 320 9.31 -23.31 10.83
C PHE A 320 10.72 -23.06 11.45
N ASP A 321 11.32 -21.86 11.39
CA ASP A 321 12.48 -21.45 12.24
C ASP A 321 11.94 -20.50 13.32
N ILE A 322 10.91 -20.98 14.01
CA ILE A 322 11.05 -21.10 15.46
C ILE A 322 12.40 -21.80 15.63
N TYR A 323 13.50 -21.04 15.74
CA TYR A 323 14.77 -21.59 16.18
C TYR A 323 14.42 -22.47 17.34
N ASN A 324 14.60 -23.77 17.13
CA ASN A 324 14.37 -24.91 17.97
C ASN A 324 14.28 -24.62 19.48
N PHE A 325 13.28 -23.83 19.88
CA PHE A 325 12.63 -23.84 21.17
C PHE A 325 11.44 -24.80 21.03
N SER A 326 11.65 -25.93 20.35
CA SER A 326 10.94 -27.16 20.67
C SER A 326 11.21 -27.62 22.11
N SER A 327 12.10 -26.95 22.85
CA SER A 327 12.14 -26.98 24.31
C SER A 327 11.08 -26.10 25.00
N PHE A 328 10.37 -25.22 24.29
CA PHE A 328 9.23 -24.42 24.80
C PHE A 328 7.97 -24.53 23.94
N THR A 329 7.82 -25.59 23.13
CA THR A 329 6.51 -25.99 22.56
C THR A 329 5.57 -26.59 23.60
N THR A 330 5.97 -26.62 24.87
CA THR A 330 4.97 -26.56 25.92
C THR A 330 4.45 -25.13 25.93
N PRO A 331 3.14 -24.84 25.70
CA PRO A 331 2.56 -23.69 26.36
C PRO A 331 3.11 -23.76 27.78
N LEU A 332 3.83 -22.72 28.24
CA LEU A 332 4.25 -22.69 29.63
C LEU A 332 3.00 -23.11 30.39
N PRO A 333 2.99 -24.26 31.10
CA PRO A 333 1.78 -24.69 31.74
C PRO A 333 1.42 -23.53 32.64
N VAL A 334 0.35 -22.82 32.28
CA VAL A 334 -0.19 -21.76 33.12
C VAL A 334 -0.94 -22.47 34.26
N GLU A 335 -0.25 -23.41 34.91
CA GLU A 335 -0.61 -24.03 36.17
C GLU A 335 -0.42 -23.03 37.32
N TYR A 336 0.11 -21.83 37.04
CA TYR A 336 0.41 -20.80 38.03
C TYR A 336 -0.56 -19.63 38.11
N TYR A 337 -1.63 -19.57 37.30
CA TYR A 337 -2.61 -18.51 37.42
C TYR A 337 -4.03 -19.06 37.59
N PRO A 338 -4.73 -18.76 38.71
CA PRO A 338 -6.11 -19.15 38.89
C PRO A 338 -7.02 -18.37 37.93
N GLY A 339 -7.18 -18.92 36.72
CA GLY A 339 -8.36 -18.77 35.88
C GLY A 339 -8.13 -18.49 34.40
N GLY A 340 -8.12 -19.56 33.61
CA GLY A 340 -9.06 -19.74 32.50
C GLY A 340 -8.67 -19.28 31.09
N GLN A 341 -7.71 -18.37 30.90
CA GLN A 341 -7.23 -18.02 29.55
C GLN A 341 -5.87 -18.67 29.30
N GLU A 342 -5.76 -19.44 28.22
CA GLU A 342 -4.49 -20.02 27.76
C GLU A 342 -3.77 -18.99 26.88
N TYR A 343 -2.50 -18.72 27.22
CA TYR A 343 -1.62 -17.86 26.42
C TYR A 343 -0.56 -18.72 25.76
N THR A 344 -0.20 -18.37 24.53
CA THR A 344 0.86 -19.03 23.77
C THR A 344 2.01 -18.06 23.53
N LEU A 345 3.22 -18.49 23.90
CA LEU A 345 4.46 -17.74 23.63
C LEU A 345 4.83 -17.89 22.15
N MET A 346 5.01 -16.77 21.46
CA MET A 346 5.50 -16.68 20.09
C MET A 346 7.00 -16.36 20.07
N GLY A 347 7.62 -16.50 18.90
CA GLY A 347 9.04 -16.20 18.72
C GLY A 347 9.44 -14.86 19.33
N THR A 348 10.33 -14.92 20.32
CA THR A 348 10.85 -13.80 21.10
C THR A 348 12.24 -13.46 20.63
N ASP A 349 12.32 -12.62 19.62
CA ASP A 349 13.53 -11.85 19.32
C ASP A 349 13.08 -10.75 18.36
N ILE A 350 13.65 -9.56 18.51
CA ILE A 350 13.61 -8.40 17.59
C ILE A 350 12.90 -7.15 18.12
N GLU A 351 13.59 -6.03 17.86
CA GLU A 351 13.15 -4.64 17.82
C GLU A 351 11.90 -4.44 16.95
N TRP A 352 10.70 -4.60 17.51
CA TRP A 352 9.44 -4.28 16.82
C TRP A 352 9.08 -2.80 16.93
N LEU A 353 9.61 -2.13 17.96
CA LEU A 353 9.31 -0.74 18.23
C LEU A 353 10.05 0.21 17.27
N GLU A 354 11.34 -0.03 17.00
CA GLU A 354 12.16 0.82 16.11
C GLU A 354 11.56 0.98 14.70
N PRO A 355 11.12 -0.09 14.01
CA PRO A 355 10.45 0.03 12.72
C PRO A 355 9.25 0.99 12.72
N LEU A 356 8.45 1.04 13.79
CA LEU A 356 7.31 1.96 13.88
C LEU A 356 7.79 3.42 13.89
N PHE A 357 8.84 3.73 14.63
CA PHE A 357 9.40 5.09 14.69
C PHE A 357 10.05 5.48 13.36
N THR A 358 10.80 4.57 12.73
CA THR A 358 11.44 4.81 11.43
C THR A 358 10.40 5.02 10.33
N ALA A 359 9.37 4.16 10.25
CA ALA A 359 8.29 4.29 9.27
C ALA A 359 7.41 5.55 9.49
N ALA A 360 7.31 6.02 10.74
CA ALA A 360 6.68 7.31 11.04
C ALA A 360 7.52 8.53 10.62
N ASP A 361 8.73 8.33 10.09
CA ASP A 361 9.68 9.40 9.73
C ASP A 361 9.99 10.30 10.94
N MET A 362 10.16 9.66 12.11
CA MET A 362 10.41 10.39 13.35
C MET A 362 11.84 10.95 13.42
N PRO A 363 12.01 12.15 13.98
CA PRO A 363 13.32 12.78 14.11
C PRO A 363 14.22 11.99 15.07
N VAL A 364 15.40 11.63 14.57
CA VAL A 364 16.44 10.91 15.30
C VAL A 364 17.67 11.78 15.55
N GLU A 365 18.28 11.59 16.71
CA GLU A 365 19.61 12.07 17.04
C GLU A 365 20.56 10.86 17.13
N LEU A 366 21.67 10.93 16.40
CA LEU A 366 22.74 9.95 16.46
C LEU A 366 23.66 10.29 17.63
N ASN A 367 23.74 9.40 18.61
CA ASN A 367 24.70 9.54 19.70
C ASN A 367 26.12 9.14 19.22
N LEU A 368 27.16 9.63 19.91
CA LEU A 368 28.58 9.33 19.64
C LEU A 368 28.92 7.83 19.66
N THR A 369 28.05 7.02 20.27
CA THR A 369 28.15 5.55 20.35
C THR A 369 27.44 4.82 19.21
N GLY A 370 26.77 5.54 18.29
CA GLY A 370 26.02 4.96 17.17
C GLY A 370 24.58 4.54 17.50
N PHE A 371 24.07 4.83 18.69
CA PHE A 371 22.67 4.52 19.06
C PHE A 371 21.70 5.56 18.50
N VAL A 372 20.54 5.08 18.05
CA VAL A 372 19.42 5.89 17.55
C VAL A 372 18.62 6.39 18.75
N THR A 373 18.60 7.70 18.96
CA THR A 373 17.78 8.32 20.02
C THR A 373 16.67 9.16 19.42
N TYR A 374 15.45 8.99 19.92
CA TYR A 374 14.31 9.79 19.49
C TYR A 374 14.12 10.99 20.40
N THR A 375 13.68 12.10 19.81
CA THR A 375 13.50 13.38 20.53
C THR A 375 12.16 13.46 21.28
N ARG A 376 11.16 12.67 20.86
CA ARG A 376 9.83 12.61 21.46
C ARG A 376 9.22 11.22 21.35
N LEU A 377 8.26 10.92 22.21
CA LEU A 377 7.38 9.76 22.08
C LEU A 377 6.46 9.89 20.84
N MET A 378 6.00 8.74 20.37
CA MET A 378 5.11 8.61 19.22
C MET A 378 3.74 9.22 19.55
N GLN A 379 3.20 10.05 18.67
CA GLN A 379 1.82 10.50 18.76
C GLN A 379 0.93 9.56 17.94
N ARG A 380 -0.39 9.67 18.11
CA ARG A 380 -1.35 8.84 17.35
C ARG A 380 -1.22 9.00 15.84
N ALA A 381 -0.96 10.21 15.37
CA ALA A 381 -0.73 10.48 13.95
C ALA A 381 0.54 9.79 13.42
N ASP A 382 1.58 9.69 14.25
CA ASP A 382 2.81 8.99 13.87
C ASP A 382 2.57 7.47 13.81
N LEU A 383 1.85 6.91 14.79
CA LEU A 383 1.48 5.50 14.80
C LEU A 383 0.59 5.14 13.60
N GLN A 384 -0.39 5.99 13.29
CA GLN A 384 -1.22 5.88 12.10
C GLN A 384 -0.36 5.83 10.84
N ARG A 385 0.52 6.83 10.65
CA ARG A 385 1.41 6.90 9.50
C ARG A 385 2.31 5.67 9.38
N ALA A 386 2.92 5.22 10.48
CA ALA A 386 3.78 4.04 10.49
C ALA A 386 3.06 2.78 9.98
N VAL A 387 1.79 2.59 10.36
CA VAL A 387 1.01 1.42 9.95
C VAL A 387 0.43 1.58 8.55
N GLU A 388 0.07 2.79 8.13
CA GLU A 388 -0.27 3.07 6.73
C GLU A 388 0.91 2.77 5.81
N GLU A 389 2.14 3.16 6.17
CA GLU A 389 3.35 2.79 5.43
C GLU A 389 3.54 1.26 5.36
N ALA A 390 3.23 0.53 6.44
CA ALA A 390 3.25 -0.94 6.44
C ALA A 390 2.30 -1.53 5.37
N TYR A 391 1.06 -1.01 5.29
CA TYR A 391 0.12 -1.40 4.25
C TYR A 391 0.63 -1.09 2.84
N LYS A 392 1.23 0.10 2.64
CA LYS A 392 1.77 0.50 1.34
C LYS A 392 2.90 -0.43 0.90
N HIS A 393 3.87 -0.72 1.77
CA HIS A 393 4.98 -1.64 1.46
C HIS A 393 4.47 -3.04 1.15
N TYR A 394 3.52 -3.56 1.94
CA TYR A 394 2.96 -4.87 1.69
C TYR A 394 2.19 -4.92 0.37
N ALA A 395 1.40 -3.89 0.04
CA ALA A 395 0.70 -3.80 -1.24
C ALA A 395 1.65 -3.80 -2.46
N LEU A 396 2.77 -3.08 -2.38
CA LEU A 396 3.79 -3.11 -3.43
C LEU A 396 4.51 -4.45 -3.51
N ALA A 397 4.81 -5.09 -2.38
CA ALA A 397 5.43 -6.41 -2.37
C ALA A 397 4.50 -7.49 -2.95
N LEU A 398 3.20 -7.41 -2.64
CA LEU A 398 2.17 -8.28 -3.19
C LEU A 398 2.14 -8.22 -4.73
N MET A 399 2.09 -7.02 -5.30
CA MET A 399 1.98 -6.86 -6.76
C MET A 399 3.33 -6.98 -7.47
N PHE A 400 4.37 -6.31 -6.97
CA PHE A 400 5.64 -6.10 -7.66
C PHE A 400 6.84 -6.80 -7.01
N TYR A 401 6.68 -7.43 -5.85
CA TYR A 401 7.77 -8.12 -5.15
C TYR A 401 8.97 -7.21 -4.82
N GLY A 402 8.71 -5.92 -4.58
CA GLY A 402 9.78 -4.94 -4.32
C GLY A 402 10.75 -4.74 -5.50
N GLN A 403 10.41 -5.22 -6.70
CA GLN A 403 11.22 -4.96 -7.89
C GLN A 403 11.02 -3.51 -8.35
N GLU A 404 12.10 -2.74 -8.36
CA GLU A 404 12.12 -1.36 -8.87
C GLU A 404 12.29 -1.30 -10.40
N ASN A 405 12.86 -2.36 -10.98
CA ASN A 405 13.33 -2.39 -12.37
C ASN A 405 12.58 -3.40 -13.23
N THR A 406 12.56 -3.14 -14.53
CA THR A 406 11.83 -3.91 -15.53
C THR A 406 12.62 -5.12 -16.09
N VAL A 407 13.53 -5.68 -15.28
CA VAL A 407 14.46 -6.74 -15.73
C VAL A 407 13.71 -8.01 -16.17
N ASP A 408 12.50 -8.23 -15.64
CA ASP A 408 11.63 -9.36 -15.95
C ASP A 408 10.38 -8.95 -16.77
N GLU A 409 10.54 -8.02 -17.73
CA GLU A 409 9.46 -7.66 -18.66
C GLU A 409 8.98 -8.87 -19.48
N TRP A 410 7.66 -9.02 -19.58
CA TRP A 410 7.04 -9.99 -20.49
C TRP A 410 5.98 -9.28 -21.36
N PRO A 411 5.86 -9.67 -22.65
CA PRO A 411 4.92 -9.03 -23.55
C PRO A 411 3.49 -9.39 -23.20
N ASN A 412 2.64 -8.38 -23.00
CA ASN A 412 1.21 -8.58 -22.78
C ASN A 412 0.40 -8.12 -24.01
N PRO A 413 -0.26 -9.05 -24.74
CA PRO A 413 -0.98 -8.72 -25.97
C PRO A 413 -2.27 -7.90 -25.73
N THR A 414 -2.75 -7.84 -24.50
CA THR A 414 -3.97 -7.09 -24.14
C THR A 414 -3.72 -5.63 -23.78
N LEU A 415 -2.45 -5.23 -23.68
CA LEU A 415 -2.03 -3.87 -23.33
C LEU A 415 -1.38 -3.18 -24.52
N ASN A 416 -1.88 -2.00 -24.85
CA ASN A 416 -1.31 -1.16 -25.88
C ASN A 416 -0.48 -0.04 -25.25
N PRO A 417 0.82 0.08 -25.57
CA PRO A 417 1.62 1.21 -25.14
C PRO A 417 1.08 2.50 -25.77
N THR A 418 1.00 3.56 -24.98
CA THR A 418 0.69 4.88 -25.52
C THR A 418 1.89 5.38 -26.31
N VAL A 419 1.72 5.53 -27.62
CA VAL A 419 2.73 6.20 -28.45
C VAL A 419 2.76 7.67 -28.03
N LYS A 420 3.94 8.21 -27.73
CA LYS A 420 4.15 9.67 -27.63
C LYS A 420 3.62 10.31 -28.91
N ARG A 421 2.38 10.80 -28.89
CA ARG A 421 1.90 11.70 -29.94
C ARG A 421 2.62 13.03 -29.69
N PRO A 422 3.22 13.65 -30.71
CA PRO A 422 3.69 15.02 -30.56
C PRO A 422 2.47 15.86 -30.17
N ILE A 423 2.49 16.37 -28.94
CA ILE A 423 1.52 17.35 -28.49
C ILE A 423 1.67 18.53 -29.44
N LEU A 424 0.60 18.90 -30.12
CA LEU A 424 0.49 20.22 -30.74
C LEU A 424 0.57 21.20 -29.57
N VAL A 425 1.74 21.80 -29.38
CA VAL A 425 1.97 22.75 -28.30
C VAL A 425 1.09 23.95 -28.56
N ASP A 426 0.02 24.10 -27.78
CA ASP A 426 -0.76 25.34 -27.67
C ASP A 426 0.17 26.41 -27.07
N GLY A 427 0.97 27.05 -27.91
CA GLY A 427 1.95 28.05 -27.49
C GLY A 427 3.08 28.27 -28.48
N GLY A 428 3.36 27.28 -29.34
CA GLY A 428 4.21 27.47 -30.50
C GLY A 428 3.39 27.98 -31.67
N GLY A 429 2.93 29.24 -31.62
CA GLY A 429 2.23 29.86 -32.74
C GLY A 429 2.96 29.61 -34.07
N VAL A 430 2.23 29.60 -35.18
CA VAL A 430 2.77 29.31 -36.52
C VAL A 430 4.09 30.06 -36.71
N PRO A 431 5.21 29.38 -37.03
CA PRO A 431 6.51 30.02 -37.13
C PRO A 431 6.42 31.26 -38.02
N PRO A 432 6.84 32.46 -37.56
CA PRO A 432 6.73 33.68 -38.34
C PRO A 432 7.38 33.55 -39.73
N LEU A 433 8.43 32.73 -39.82
CA LEU A 433 9.09 32.37 -41.07
C LEU A 433 8.16 31.68 -42.06
N LEU A 434 7.32 30.75 -41.62
CA LEU A 434 6.38 30.01 -42.47
C LEU A 434 5.29 30.94 -43.03
N VAL A 435 4.80 31.86 -42.19
CA VAL A 435 3.84 32.89 -42.61
C VAL A 435 4.48 33.85 -43.64
N LEU A 436 5.72 34.26 -43.41
CA LEU A 436 6.47 35.15 -44.31
C LEU A 436 6.74 34.47 -45.66
N VAL A 437 7.10 33.18 -45.66
CA VAL A 437 7.29 32.39 -46.89
C VAL A 437 5.99 32.29 -47.68
N LEU A 438 4.87 31.97 -47.02
CA LEU A 438 3.56 31.89 -47.69
C LEU A 438 3.12 33.24 -48.27
N PHE A 439 3.29 34.34 -47.53
CA PHE A 439 3.02 35.68 -48.06
C PHE A 439 3.93 36.05 -49.22
N SER A 440 5.20 35.64 -49.19
CA SER A 440 6.14 35.89 -50.27
C SER A 440 5.76 35.13 -51.54
N ILE A 441 5.33 33.86 -51.41
CA ILE A 441 4.81 33.06 -52.53
C ILE A 441 3.54 33.71 -53.08
N TRP A 442 2.62 34.12 -52.21
CA TRP A 442 1.39 34.78 -52.62
C TRP A 442 1.65 36.10 -53.34
N ALA A 443 2.49 36.97 -52.77
CA ALA A 443 2.85 38.25 -53.36
C ALA A 443 3.56 38.07 -54.71
N SER A 444 4.48 37.10 -54.80
CA SER A 444 5.14 36.74 -56.06
C SER A 444 4.13 36.24 -57.09
N GLY A 445 3.18 35.39 -56.67
CA GLY A 445 2.08 34.93 -57.52
C GLY A 445 1.22 36.07 -58.06
N CYS A 446 0.83 37.01 -57.21
CA CYS A 446 0.09 38.21 -57.61
C CYS A 446 0.89 39.08 -58.58
N LEU A 447 2.19 39.25 -58.35
CA LEU A 447 3.08 40.03 -59.20
C LEU A 447 3.23 39.39 -60.58
N VAL A 448 3.42 38.06 -60.63
CA VAL A 448 3.49 37.29 -61.88
C VAL A 448 2.17 37.39 -62.64
N LEU A 449 1.03 37.20 -61.97
CA LEU A 449 -0.29 37.35 -62.59
C LEU A 449 -0.52 38.78 -63.09
N GLY A 450 -0.09 39.79 -62.34
CA GLY A 450 -0.14 41.20 -62.73
C GLY A 450 0.68 41.48 -63.99
N LEU A 451 1.90 40.94 -64.09
CA LEU A 451 2.73 41.10 -65.29
C LEU A 451 2.15 40.35 -66.50
N VAL A 452 1.70 39.11 -66.31
CA VAL A 452 1.16 38.27 -67.40
C VAL A 452 -0.15 38.81 -67.94
N TYR A 453 -1.06 39.26 -67.06
CA TYR A 453 -2.41 39.66 -67.44
C TYR A 453 -2.62 41.18 -67.49
N GLY A 454 -1.82 41.97 -66.79
CA GLY A 454 -1.92 43.43 -66.76
C GLY A 454 -1.33 44.11 -68.00
N LEU A 455 -0.31 43.50 -68.63
CA LEU A 455 0.28 44.01 -69.88
C LEU A 455 -0.34 43.40 -71.14
N ARG A 456 -1.21 42.39 -71.00
CA ARG A 456 -2.01 41.91 -72.12
C ARG A 456 -3.05 42.96 -72.47
N LYS A 457 -3.05 43.37 -73.75
CA LYS A 457 -4.02 44.31 -74.31
C LYS A 457 -5.43 43.75 -74.11
N ARG A 458 -6.15 44.28 -73.09
CA ARG A 458 -7.55 43.93 -72.85
C ARG A 458 -8.36 44.38 -74.08
N HIS A 459 -8.88 43.43 -74.84
CA HIS A 459 -9.90 43.72 -75.85
C HIS A 459 -11.20 44.08 -75.12
N SER A 460 -11.36 45.39 -74.94
CA SER A 460 -12.58 46.18 -74.79
C SER A 460 -13.55 45.87 -73.64
N ALA A 461 -13.57 46.78 -72.66
CA ALA A 461 -14.74 47.05 -71.80
C ALA A 461 -15.84 47.86 -72.54
N THR A 462 -15.68 48.11 -73.84
CA THR A 462 -16.72 48.63 -74.72
C THR A 462 -17.10 47.54 -75.70
N PHE A 463 -18.28 46.95 -75.50
CA PHE A 463 -18.90 46.04 -76.47
C PHE A 463 -19.28 46.87 -77.70
N ASP A 464 -18.29 47.15 -78.55
CA ASP A 464 -18.46 48.05 -79.68
C ASP A 464 -19.24 47.35 -80.79
N THR A 465 -20.17 48.05 -81.43
CA THR A 465 -21.15 47.46 -82.37
C THR A 465 -20.50 46.68 -83.52
N LEU A 466 -19.26 47.02 -83.86
CA LEU A 466 -18.45 46.36 -84.88
C LEU A 466 -17.99 44.95 -84.48
N ALA A 467 -17.70 44.73 -83.20
CA ALA A 467 -17.30 43.41 -82.68
C ALA A 467 -18.50 42.45 -82.61
N PHE A 468 -19.68 42.97 -82.27
CA PHE A 468 -20.93 42.20 -82.31
C PHE A 468 -21.30 41.78 -83.74
N ASP A 469 -21.16 42.69 -84.72
CA ASP A 469 -21.48 42.39 -86.12
C ASP A 469 -20.56 41.31 -86.70
N GLN A 470 -19.27 41.31 -86.34
CA GLN A 470 -18.33 40.25 -86.74
C GLN A 470 -18.61 38.91 -86.04
N PHE A 471 -19.08 38.93 -84.79
CA PHE A 471 -19.47 37.72 -84.06
C PHE A 471 -20.70 37.07 -84.71
N CYS A 472 -21.75 37.84 -85.01
CA CYS A 472 -22.95 37.34 -85.71
C CYS A 472 -22.59 36.75 -87.08
N LYS A 473 -21.67 37.38 -87.82
CA LYS A 473 -21.21 36.91 -89.13
C LYS A 473 -20.44 35.59 -89.05
N ARG A 474 -19.62 35.38 -88.01
CA ARG A 474 -18.87 34.12 -87.81
C ARG A 474 -19.75 32.96 -87.34
N GLN A 475 -20.77 33.25 -86.55
CA GLN A 475 -21.69 32.25 -86.03
C GLN A 475 -22.87 31.95 -86.97
N ASN A 476 -22.95 32.67 -88.10
CA ASN A 476 -24.03 32.54 -89.08
C ASN A 476 -25.43 32.78 -88.48
N ILE A 477 -25.51 33.73 -87.52
CA ILE A 477 -26.74 34.09 -86.82
C ILE A 477 -27.28 35.39 -87.40
N ASP A 478 -28.56 35.40 -87.78
CA ASP A 478 -29.21 36.61 -88.29
C ASP A 478 -29.38 37.65 -87.18
N ARG A 479 -28.81 38.84 -87.39
CA ARG A 479 -28.81 39.96 -86.45
C ARG A 479 -30.22 40.34 -85.99
N LYS A 480 -31.23 40.09 -86.83
CA LYS A 480 -32.64 40.39 -86.51
C LYS A 480 -33.25 39.44 -85.48
N GLN A 481 -32.72 38.21 -85.30
CA GLN A 481 -33.22 37.27 -84.28
C GLN A 481 -32.78 37.64 -82.86
N ILE A 482 -31.61 38.26 -82.69
CA ILE A 482 -31.06 38.59 -81.35
C ILE A 482 -31.64 39.92 -80.82
N LEU A 483 -31.94 40.88 -81.70
CA LEU A 483 -32.44 42.20 -81.30
C LEU A 483 -33.97 42.28 -81.13
N TRP A 484 -34.71 41.20 -81.41
CA TRP A 484 -36.18 41.16 -81.31
C TRP A 484 -36.73 40.72 -79.94
N VAL A 485 -35.89 40.64 -78.90
CA VAL A 485 -36.33 40.32 -77.52
C VAL A 485 -36.53 41.58 -76.66
N SER A 486 -36.53 42.78 -77.25
CA SER A 486 -36.87 44.00 -76.52
C SER A 486 -37.75 44.96 -77.33
N SER A 487 -39.03 44.61 -77.43
CA SER A 487 -40.15 45.58 -77.44
C SER A 487 -41.40 44.91 -76.90
#